data_AF-A0AB37SMW7-F1
#
_entry.id   AF-A0AB37SMW7-F1
#
_cell.length_a   1.000
_cell.length_b   1.000
_cell.length_c   1.000
_cell.angle_alpha   90.00
_cell.angle_beta   90.00
_cell.angle_gamma   90.00
#
_symmetry.space_group_name_H-M   'P 1'
#
loop_
_entity.id
_entity.type
_entity.pdbx_description
1 polymer ?
#
loop_
_entity_poly.entity_id
_entity_poly.type
_entity_poly.pdbx_seq_one_letter_code
_entity_poly.pdbx_strand_id
1 'polypeptide(L)'
;MAPESAMIAHGWELHSTKDGSDKFYRVLVIDTVTLINYGPKNTTGQFVAHCFAGVGDAAKTAQEKARILTNAKSEKGYRITRDFTEFTVDRPHAALLADLGYGPHRANRIPAEIRETIVARFRRAADEQGTATVGASL
;
A
#
# COMPACT_ATOMS: atom_id res chain seq x y z
N MET A 1 -4.83 -16.82 13.61
CA MET A 1 -4.74 -17.50 12.30
C MET A 1 -5.61 -16.74 11.32
N ALA A 2 -5.07 -16.28 10.19
CA ALA A 2 -5.90 -15.79 9.10
C ALA A 2 -6.74 -16.97 8.56
N PRO A 3 -8.03 -16.76 8.20
CA PRO A 3 -8.80 -17.82 7.53
C PRO A 3 -8.06 -18.30 6.28
N GLU A 4 -8.24 -19.55 5.84
CA GLU A 4 -7.53 -20.12 4.68
C GLU A 4 -7.67 -19.25 3.41
N SER A 5 -8.71 -18.43 3.34
CA SER A 5 -8.99 -17.45 2.28
C SER A 5 -8.26 -16.11 2.41
N ALA A 6 -7.39 -15.91 3.41
CA ALA A 6 -6.70 -14.65 3.63
C ALA A 6 -5.17 -14.83 3.63
N MET A 7 -4.47 -13.75 3.26
CA MET A 7 -3.02 -13.68 3.23
C MET A 7 -2.52 -12.43 3.98
N ILE A 8 -1.28 -12.49 4.45
CA ILE A 8 -0.63 -11.36 5.12
C ILE A 8 -0.02 -10.43 4.05
N ALA A 9 -0.31 -9.16 4.19
CA ALA A 9 0.26 -8.05 3.43
C ALA A 9 0.95 -7.08 4.39
N HIS A 10 1.85 -6.27 3.85
CA HIS A 10 2.66 -5.31 4.61
C HIS A 10 2.49 -3.92 4.04
N GLY A 11 2.50 -2.89 4.87
CA GLY A 11 2.31 -1.52 4.40
C GLY A 11 3.05 -0.46 5.19
N TRP A 12 3.30 0.65 4.49
CA TRP A 12 3.78 1.89 5.06
C TRP A 12 2.87 3.03 4.63
N GLU A 13 2.72 4.02 5.50
CA GLU A 13 2.17 5.31 5.15
C GLU A 13 3.15 6.41 5.52
N LEU A 14 3.32 7.36 4.61
CA LEU A 14 4.14 8.53 4.81
C LEU A 14 3.33 9.79 4.51
N HIS A 15 3.48 10.82 5.33
CA HIS A 15 2.84 12.11 5.15
C HIS A 15 3.87 13.21 4.88
N SER A 16 3.47 14.20 4.09
CA SER A 16 4.24 15.44 3.92
C SER A 16 3.29 16.62 4.05
N THR A 17 3.71 17.62 4.81
CA THR A 17 3.06 18.95 4.92
C THR A 17 3.90 20.04 4.28
N LYS A 18 4.96 19.66 3.56
CA LYS A 18 5.91 20.59 2.95
C LYS A 18 5.20 21.46 1.91
N ASP A 19 5.59 22.74 1.84
CA ASP A 19 5.10 23.70 0.85
C ASP A 19 3.57 23.89 0.86
N GLY A 20 2.95 23.79 2.05
CA GLY A 20 1.49 23.95 2.25
C GLY A 20 0.66 22.81 1.66
N SER A 21 1.29 21.77 1.13
CA SER A 21 0.62 20.59 0.59
C SER A 21 0.54 19.49 1.65
N ASP A 22 -0.63 19.26 2.23
CA ASP A 22 -0.88 18.09 3.10
C ASP A 22 -1.21 16.87 2.25
N LYS A 23 -0.26 15.93 2.14
CA LYS A 23 -0.32 14.77 1.25
C LYS A 23 0.05 13.50 1.98
N PHE A 24 -0.61 12.41 1.60
CA PHE A 24 -0.26 11.07 2.02
C PHE A 24 0.34 10.26 0.86
N TYR A 25 1.14 9.26 1.21
CA TYR A 25 1.69 8.28 0.30
C TYR A 25 1.76 6.92 1.01
N ARG A 26 0.97 5.96 0.54
CA ARG A 26 0.91 4.59 1.04
C ARG A 26 1.61 3.66 0.07
N VAL A 27 2.38 2.74 0.62
CA VAL A 27 3.06 1.67 -0.11
C VAL A 27 2.62 0.36 0.53
N LEU A 28 1.90 -0.46 -0.21
CA LEU A 28 1.31 -1.70 0.28
C LEU A 28 1.83 -2.87 -0.55
N VAL A 29 2.46 -3.86 0.09
CA VAL A 29 2.95 -5.07 -0.57
C VAL A 29 1.94 -6.19 -0.34
N ILE A 30 1.38 -6.69 -1.43
CA ILE A 30 0.36 -7.73 -1.46
C ILE A 30 0.86 -8.80 -2.42
N ASP A 31 1.46 -9.84 -1.86
CA ASP A 31 2.06 -10.93 -2.63
C ASP A 31 3.11 -10.42 -3.65
N THR A 32 2.84 -10.59 -4.93
CA THR A 32 3.68 -10.18 -6.06
C THR A 32 3.38 -8.77 -6.56
N VAL A 33 2.67 -7.96 -5.77
CA VAL A 33 2.21 -6.61 -6.15
C VAL A 33 2.63 -5.58 -5.12
N THR A 34 3.18 -4.45 -5.59
CA THR A 34 3.31 -3.22 -4.79
C THR A 34 2.21 -2.25 -5.20
N LEU A 35 1.18 -2.11 -4.37
CA LEU A 35 0.10 -1.16 -4.53
C LEU A 35 0.46 0.17 -3.87
N ILE A 36 0.38 1.25 -4.65
CA ILE A 36 0.60 2.61 -4.19
C ILE A 36 -0.74 3.32 -4.12
N ASN A 37 -1.01 4.00 -3.00
CA ASN A 37 -2.11 4.93 -2.87
C ASN A 37 -1.60 6.30 -2.41
N TYR A 38 -1.87 7.38 -3.14
CA TYR A 38 -1.33 8.70 -2.83
C TYR A 38 -2.31 9.82 -3.18
N GLY A 39 -2.24 10.93 -2.46
CA GLY A 39 -3.09 12.08 -2.76
C GLY A 39 -3.03 13.16 -1.70
N PRO A 40 -3.82 14.23 -1.87
CA PRO A 40 -4.09 15.17 -0.78
C PRO A 40 -4.75 14.44 0.40
N LYS A 41 -4.47 14.89 1.62
CA LYS A 41 -5.16 14.41 2.81
C LYS A 41 -6.69 14.56 2.66
N ASN A 42 -7.45 13.67 3.28
CA ASN A 42 -8.92 13.60 3.22
C ASN A 42 -9.51 13.34 1.82
N THR A 43 -8.72 12.78 0.91
CA THR A 43 -9.20 12.30 -0.40
C THR A 43 -9.01 10.80 -0.51
N THR A 44 -9.73 10.16 -1.44
CA THR A 44 -9.48 8.76 -1.82
C THR A 44 -8.10 8.57 -2.47
N GLY A 45 -7.52 9.65 -2.99
CA GLY A 45 -6.26 9.65 -3.70
C GLY A 45 -6.32 8.91 -5.04
N GLN A 46 -5.14 8.64 -5.57
CA GLN A 46 -4.90 7.90 -6.79
C GLN A 46 -4.26 6.57 -6.44
N PHE A 47 -4.38 5.60 -7.35
CA PHE A 47 -3.84 4.26 -7.18
C PHE A 47 -2.99 3.86 -8.37
N VAL A 48 -1.87 3.21 -8.07
CA VAL A 48 -0.99 2.56 -9.05
C VAL A 48 -0.55 1.22 -8.49
N ALA A 49 -0.78 0.13 -9.22
CA ALA A 49 -0.27 -1.19 -8.88
C ALA A 49 0.96 -1.50 -9.73
N HIS A 50 2.09 -1.79 -9.09
CA HIS A 50 3.25 -2.40 -9.75
C HIS A 50 3.16 -3.91 -9.58
N CYS A 51 2.90 -4.62 -10.66
CA CYS A 51 2.69 -6.06 -10.64
C CYS A 51 3.92 -6.78 -11.20
N PHE A 52 4.36 -7.82 -10.49
CA PHE A 52 5.58 -8.57 -10.80
C PHE A 52 5.31 -10.03 -11.16
N ALA A 53 4.07 -10.37 -11.53
CA ALA A 53 3.71 -11.71 -12.00
C ALA A 53 4.63 -12.17 -13.15
N GLY A 54 5.16 -13.40 -13.05
CA GLY A 54 6.06 -13.99 -14.05
C GLY A 54 7.51 -13.50 -14.01
N VAL A 55 7.85 -12.53 -13.14
CA VAL A 55 9.24 -12.21 -12.80
C VAL A 55 9.74 -13.23 -11.78
N GLY A 56 11.00 -13.67 -11.87
CA GLY A 56 11.59 -14.73 -11.02
C GLY A 56 11.16 -14.68 -9.55
N ASP A 57 11.93 -14.02 -8.69
CA ASP A 57 11.53 -13.82 -7.29
C ASP A 57 10.57 -12.61 -7.18
N ALA A 58 9.34 -12.78 -7.67
CA ALA A 58 8.33 -11.72 -7.76
C ALA A 58 7.98 -11.09 -6.41
N ALA A 59 7.83 -11.91 -5.36
CA ALA A 59 7.52 -11.44 -4.02
C ALA A 59 8.66 -10.56 -3.46
N LYS A 60 9.92 -11.00 -3.60
CA LYS A 60 11.07 -10.18 -3.21
C LYS A 60 11.18 -8.91 -4.05
N THR A 61 10.84 -8.98 -5.34
CA THR A 61 10.83 -7.81 -6.23
C THR A 61 9.79 -6.78 -5.79
N ALA A 62 8.59 -7.22 -5.36
CA ALA A 62 7.56 -6.35 -4.81
C ALA A 62 8.01 -5.68 -3.50
N GLN A 63 8.67 -6.43 -2.61
CA GLN A 63 9.24 -5.90 -1.37
C GLN A 63 10.35 -4.87 -1.65
N GLU A 64 11.25 -5.17 -2.59
CA GLU A 64 12.33 -4.26 -2.97
C GLU A 64 11.78 -2.98 -3.62
N LYS A 65 10.75 -3.10 -4.46
CA LYS A 65 10.05 -1.94 -5.01
C LYS A 65 9.47 -1.06 -3.91
N ALA A 66 8.83 -1.66 -2.90
CA ALA A 66 8.29 -0.92 -1.77
C ALA A 66 9.38 -0.17 -1.01
N ARG A 67 10.50 -0.85 -0.70
CA ARG A 67 11.67 -0.24 -0.06
C ARG A 67 12.18 0.99 -0.82
N ILE A 68 12.36 0.85 -2.14
CA ILE A 68 12.82 1.95 -3.01
C ILE A 68 11.84 3.13 -2.96
N LEU A 69 10.54 2.88 -3.05
CA LEU A 69 9.52 3.94 -3.07
C LEU A 69 9.41 4.66 -1.73
N THR A 70 9.44 3.92 -0.62
CA THR A 70 9.42 4.46 0.74
C THR A 70 10.64 5.35 0.96
N ASN A 71 11.85 4.88 0.64
CA ASN A 71 13.09 5.66 0.79
C ASN A 71 13.08 6.93 -0.07
N ALA A 72 12.69 6.82 -1.34
CA ALA A 72 12.61 7.96 -2.24
C ALA A 72 11.60 9.03 -1.77
N LYS A 73 10.59 8.65 -0.98
CA LYS A 73 9.64 9.60 -0.38
C LYS A 73 10.19 10.21 0.91
N SER A 74 10.85 9.42 1.75
CA SER A 74 11.57 9.92 2.92
C SER A 74 12.61 10.98 2.54
N GLU A 75 13.39 10.75 1.47
CA GLU A 75 14.35 11.74 0.93
C GLU A 75 13.68 13.05 0.45
N LYS A 76 12.41 12.98 0.04
CA LYS A 76 11.60 14.15 -0.34
C LYS A 76 10.98 14.87 0.87
N GLY A 77 11.29 14.43 2.09
CA GLY A 77 10.77 15.01 3.32
C GLY A 77 9.40 14.49 3.73
N TYR A 78 8.95 13.35 3.19
CA TYR A 78 7.82 12.63 3.77
C TYR A 78 8.27 11.99 5.08
N ARG A 79 7.41 12.01 6.09
CA ARG A 79 7.62 11.37 7.38
C ARG A 79 6.74 10.13 7.46
N ILE A 80 7.30 9.02 7.93
CA ILE A 80 6.54 7.80 8.17
C ILE A 80 5.51 8.09 9.27
N THR A 81 4.24 7.85 8.96
CA THR A 81 3.10 7.99 9.87
C THR A 81 2.51 6.65 10.28
N ARG A 82 2.68 5.60 9.45
CA ARG A 82 2.40 4.21 9.78
C ARG A 82 3.55 3.36 9.27
N ASP A 83 4.31 2.74 10.17
CA ASP A 83 5.49 1.94 9.81
C ASP A 83 5.17 0.45 9.78
N PHE A 84 5.73 -0.27 8.82
CA PHE A 84 5.69 -1.74 8.67
C PHE A 84 4.45 -2.40 9.29
N THR A 85 3.27 -2.06 8.80
CA THR A 85 2.01 -2.57 9.36
C THR A 85 1.61 -3.84 8.64
N GLU A 86 1.41 -4.92 9.39
CA GLU A 86 0.89 -6.17 8.85
C GLU A 86 -0.64 -6.11 8.77
N PHE A 87 -1.25 -6.55 7.67
CA PHE A 87 -2.70 -6.58 7.53
C PHE A 87 -3.15 -7.75 6.66
N THR A 88 -4.43 -8.12 6.78
CA THR A 88 -4.99 -9.26 6.04
C THR A 88 -5.66 -8.82 4.75
N VAL A 89 -5.36 -9.51 3.66
CA VAL A 89 -6.03 -9.35 2.36
C VAL A 89 -6.67 -10.67 1.97
N ASP A 90 -7.90 -10.63 1.45
CA ASP A 90 -8.54 -11.84 0.95
C ASP A 90 -7.81 -12.31 -0.31
N ARG A 91 -7.53 -13.61 -0.41
CA ARG A 91 -6.85 -14.23 -1.56
C ARG A 91 -7.52 -13.89 -2.90
N PRO A 92 -8.86 -13.84 -3.03
CA PRO A 92 -9.49 -13.39 -4.28
C PRO A 92 -9.09 -11.96 -4.68
N HIS A 93 -8.94 -11.04 -3.72
CA HIS A 93 -8.48 -9.67 -4.01
C HIS A 93 -7.01 -9.66 -4.46
N ALA A 94 -6.16 -10.46 -3.82
CA ALA A 94 -4.76 -10.58 -4.21
C ALA A 94 -4.60 -11.20 -5.61
N ALA A 95 -5.38 -12.24 -5.93
CA ALA A 95 -5.42 -12.87 -7.25
C ALA A 95 -5.81 -11.87 -8.35
N LEU A 96 -6.87 -11.07 -8.12
CA LEU A 96 -7.30 -10.04 -9.07
C LEU A 96 -6.22 -8.98 -9.33
N LEU A 97 -5.39 -8.65 -8.33
CA LEU A 97 -4.25 -7.75 -8.51
C LEU A 97 -3.12 -8.41 -9.31
N ALA A 98 -2.83 -9.68 -9.06
CA ALA A 98 -1.83 -10.45 -9.81
C ALA A 98 -2.22 -10.64 -11.28
N ASP A 99 -3.51 -10.84 -11.55
CA ASP A 99 -4.08 -11.05 -12.89
C ASP A 99 -4.00 -9.81 -13.81
N LEU A 100 -3.62 -8.64 -13.25
CA LEU A 100 -3.30 -7.46 -14.06
C LEU A 100 -2.10 -7.70 -14.98
N GLY A 101 -1.25 -8.68 -14.67
CA GLY A 101 -0.04 -9.03 -15.41
C GLY A 101 1.12 -8.07 -15.13
N TYR A 102 2.30 -8.39 -15.66
CA TYR A 102 3.52 -7.62 -15.38
C TYR A 102 3.41 -6.14 -15.79
N GLY A 103 3.85 -5.24 -14.90
CA GLY A 103 3.98 -3.81 -15.19
C GLY A 103 3.16 -2.89 -14.28
N PRO A 104 3.20 -1.56 -14.55
CA PRO A 104 2.44 -0.58 -13.81
C PRO A 104 1.00 -0.43 -14.34
N HIS A 105 0.02 -0.53 -13.45
CA HIS A 105 -1.41 -0.39 -13.76
C HIS A 105 -2.03 0.76 -12.98
N ARG A 106 -2.81 1.61 -13.64
CA ARG A 106 -3.50 2.73 -13.00
C ARG A 106 -4.82 2.30 -12.38
N ALA A 107 -5.33 3.17 -11.50
CA ALA A 107 -6.61 3.09 -10.82
C ALA A 107 -7.75 2.44 -11.64
N ASN A 108 -7.98 2.83 -12.89
CA ASN A 108 -9.09 2.33 -13.71
C ASN A 108 -9.07 0.81 -13.99
N ARG A 109 -7.94 0.14 -13.78
CA ARG A 109 -7.79 -1.31 -13.94
C ARG A 109 -8.03 -2.08 -12.65
N ILE A 110 -8.19 -1.38 -11.52
CA ILE A 110 -8.35 -1.98 -10.19
C ILE A 110 -9.76 -1.61 -9.67
N PRO A 111 -10.63 -2.59 -9.36
CA PRO A 111 -11.96 -2.32 -8.83
C PRO A 111 -11.94 -1.40 -7.60
N ALA A 112 -12.89 -0.46 -7.55
CA ALA A 112 -12.95 0.54 -6.48
C ALA A 112 -13.08 -0.09 -5.09
N GLU A 113 -14.00 -1.04 -4.95
CA GLU A 113 -14.25 -1.80 -3.73
C GLU A 113 -12.98 -2.48 -3.18
N ILE A 114 -12.16 -3.07 -4.05
CA ILE A 114 -10.92 -3.75 -3.65
C ILE A 114 -9.92 -2.75 -3.07
N ARG A 115 -9.72 -1.61 -3.75
CA ARG A 115 -8.80 -0.56 -3.32
C ARG A 115 -9.20 0.02 -1.97
N GLU A 116 -10.48 0.33 -1.81
CA GLU A 116 -11.04 0.91 -0.58
C GLU A 116 -10.97 -0.08 0.57
N THR A 117 -11.31 -1.34 0.33
CA THR A 117 -11.23 -2.42 1.33
C THR A 117 -9.80 -2.63 1.82
N ILE A 118 -8.82 -2.70 0.90
CA ILE A 118 -7.40 -2.87 1.24
C ILE A 118 -6.90 -1.72 2.11
N VAL A 119 -7.19 -0.47 1.72
CA VAL A 119 -6.77 0.72 2.48
C VAL A 119 -7.45 0.76 3.85
N ALA A 120 -8.73 0.43 3.94
CA ALA A 120 -9.46 0.38 5.21
C ALA A 120 -8.86 -0.65 6.17
N ARG A 121 -8.52 -1.86 5.67
CA ARG A 121 -7.88 -2.90 6.47
C ARG A 121 -6.49 -2.51 6.95
N PHE A 122 -5.67 -1.93 6.09
CA PHE A 122 -4.34 -1.43 6.46
C PHE A 122 -4.44 -0.37 7.56
N ARG A 123 -5.32 0.62 7.41
CA ARG A 123 -5.49 1.68 8.41
C ARG A 123 -5.95 1.13 9.76
N ARG A 124 -6.96 0.26 9.74
CA ARG A 124 -7.45 -0.41 10.94
C ARG A 124 -6.35 -1.22 11.63
N ALA A 125 -5.58 -1.99 10.88
CA ALA A 125 -4.47 -2.77 11.42
C ALA A 125 -3.40 -1.86 12.04
N ALA A 126 -3.11 -0.71 11.44
CA ALA A 126 -2.14 0.24 11.99
C ALA A 126 -2.59 0.82 13.33
N ASP A 127 -3.88 1.11 13.45
CA ASP A 127 -4.47 1.60 14.71
C ASP A 127 -4.49 0.49 15.78
N GLU A 128 -4.81 -0.75 15.41
CA GLU A 128 -4.83 -1.93 16.32
C GLU A 128 -3.42 -2.34 16.79
N GLN A 129 -2.41 -2.21 15.95
CA GLN A 129 -1.02 -2.59 16.25
C GLN A 129 -0.19 -1.46 16.85
N GLY A 130 -0.71 -0.23 16.88
CA GLY A 130 0.02 0.93 17.38
C GLY A 130 1.19 1.35 16.49
N THR A 131 1.18 0.99 15.20
CA THR A 131 2.20 1.42 14.23
C THR A 131 1.97 2.85 13.74
N ALA A 132 0.81 3.44 14.06
CA ALA A 132 0.47 4.82 13.76
C ALA A 132 1.17 5.80 14.73
N THR A 133 1.84 6.83 14.19
CA THR A 133 2.41 7.90 15.02
C THR A 133 1.34 8.90 15.46
N VAL A 134 1.60 9.60 16.58
CA VAL A 134 0.74 10.68 17.07
C VAL A 134 0.63 11.76 15.98
N GLY A 135 -0.57 11.95 15.44
CA GLY A 135 -0.82 12.88 14.33
C GLY A 135 -1.01 12.23 12.95
N ALA A 136 -0.99 10.89 12.85
CA ALA A 136 -1.38 10.13 11.66
C ALA A 136 -2.89 10.20 11.33
N SER A 137 -3.60 11.20 11.88
CA SER A 137 -5.06 11.29 11.97
C SER A 137 -5.75 11.05 10.62
N LEU A 138 -6.83 10.27 10.75
CA LEU A 138 -7.73 9.64 9.77
C LEU A 138 -7.84 10.32 8.39
#